data_AF-A0AAW3V3S6-F1
#
_entry.id   AF-A0AAW3V3S6-F1
#
_cell.length_a   1.000
_cell.length_b   1.000
_cell.length_c   1.000
_cell.angle_alpha   90.00
_cell.angle_beta   90.00
_cell.angle_gamma   90.00
#
_symmetry.space_group_name_H-M   'P 1'
#
loop_
_entity.id
_entity.type
_entity.pdbx_description
1 polymer ?
#
loop_
_entity_poly.entity_id
_entity_poly.type
_entity_poly.pdbx_seq_one_letter_code
_entity_poly.pdbx_strand_id
1 'polypeptide(L)'
;MKKTLTLALIAAACAAHADEGHVIQRNYMATGAADLQPVDANIADGHVHLAFRPGQFDLSHPDTFPAVLSLDADGREKPVDFYASTEKGRLEYLLSGTPSTIFLEQGKREVILVAQPNCAIEGVKIEGSGRVTCPK
;
A
#
# COMPACT_ATOMS: atom_id res chain seq x y z
N MET A 1 -13.43 -69.63 -2.37
CA MET A 1 -12.28 -68.73 -2.07
C MET A 1 -12.52 -67.41 -2.78
N LYS A 2 -12.55 -66.31 -2.01
CA LYS A 2 -12.81 -64.92 -2.43
C LYS A 2 -11.67 -64.38 -3.31
N LYS A 3 -11.96 -63.60 -4.35
CA LYS A 3 -11.15 -62.44 -4.79
C LYS A 3 -12.03 -61.39 -5.49
N THR A 4 -12.57 -60.46 -4.72
CA THR A 4 -13.08 -59.16 -5.19
C THR A 4 -11.89 -58.28 -5.54
N LEU A 5 -11.78 -57.87 -6.80
CA LEU A 5 -10.83 -56.83 -7.24
C LEU A 5 -11.45 -55.47 -6.93
N THR A 6 -10.84 -54.72 -6.01
CA THR A 6 -11.20 -53.33 -5.71
C THR A 6 -10.29 -52.43 -6.56
N LEU A 7 -10.86 -51.71 -7.53
CA LEU A 7 -10.17 -50.65 -8.25
C LEU A 7 -10.12 -49.41 -7.34
N ALA A 8 -8.93 -49.03 -6.87
CA ALA A 8 -8.72 -47.80 -6.12
C ALA A 8 -8.56 -46.63 -7.12
N LEU A 9 -9.55 -45.75 -7.18
CA LEU A 9 -9.48 -44.49 -7.92
C LEU A 9 -8.63 -43.50 -7.11
N ILE A 10 -7.39 -43.24 -7.54
CA ILE A 10 -6.56 -42.20 -6.94
C ILE A 10 -6.96 -40.88 -7.59
N ALA A 11 -7.80 -40.10 -6.90
CA ALA A 11 -8.03 -38.70 -7.24
C ALA A 11 -6.79 -37.90 -6.84
N ALA A 12 -5.89 -37.64 -7.80
CA ALA A 12 -4.83 -36.66 -7.64
C ALA A 12 -5.47 -35.27 -7.62
N ALA A 13 -5.79 -34.77 -6.42
CA ALA A 13 -6.10 -33.37 -6.23
C ALA A 13 -4.79 -32.58 -6.37
N CYS A 14 -4.53 -32.05 -7.57
CA CYS A 14 -3.60 -30.95 -7.73
C CYS A 14 -4.22 -29.73 -7.04
N ALA A 15 -3.97 -29.58 -5.74
CA ALA A 15 -4.08 -28.28 -5.10
C ALA A 15 -2.99 -27.41 -5.72
N ALA A 16 -3.37 -26.61 -6.72
CA ALA A 16 -2.60 -25.43 -7.04
C ALA A 16 -2.59 -24.60 -5.76
N HIS A 17 -1.47 -24.61 -5.05
CA HIS A 17 -1.21 -23.65 -4.01
C HIS A 17 -1.22 -22.29 -4.71
N ALA A 18 -2.37 -21.60 -4.68
CA ALA A 18 -2.37 -20.18 -4.85
C ALA A 18 -1.37 -19.68 -3.81
N ASP A 19 -0.27 -19.13 -4.31
CA ASP A 19 0.65 -18.32 -3.51
C ASP A 19 -0.24 -17.23 -2.90
N GLU A 20 -0.68 -17.45 -1.66
CA GLU A 20 -1.29 -16.42 -0.83
C GLU A 20 -0.16 -15.44 -0.57
N GLY A 21 0.08 -14.57 -1.56
CA GLY A 21 1.06 -13.52 -1.50
C GLY A 21 0.80 -12.78 -0.21
N HIS A 22 1.71 -12.97 0.76
CA HIS A 22 1.64 -12.31 2.05
C HIS A 22 1.56 -10.81 1.75
N VAL A 23 0.39 -10.20 1.98
CA VAL A 23 0.21 -8.76 1.76
C VAL A 23 1.02 -8.07 2.82
N ILE A 24 2.25 -7.69 2.47
CA ILE A 24 3.11 -6.96 3.38
C ILE A 24 2.56 -5.54 3.45
N GLN A 25 1.77 -5.25 4.49
CA GLN A 25 1.33 -3.89 4.78
C GLN A 25 2.59 -3.03 4.93
N ARG A 26 2.79 -2.10 4.01
CA ARG A 26 3.81 -1.05 4.10
C ARG A 26 3.09 0.22 4.49
N ASN A 27 3.61 0.91 5.50
CA ASN A 27 3.09 2.21 5.90
C ASN A 27 3.93 3.33 5.27
N TYR A 28 3.29 4.43 4.91
CA TYR A 28 3.98 5.66 4.54
C TYR A 28 4.18 6.54 5.76
N MET A 29 5.33 7.23 5.82
CA MET A 29 5.51 8.38 6.72
C MET A 29 5.19 9.66 5.97
N ALA A 30 4.39 10.53 6.59
CA ALA A 30 3.99 11.82 6.04
C ALA A 30 4.78 12.97 6.69
N THR A 31 5.16 13.96 5.90
CA THR A 31 5.68 15.26 6.36
C THR A 31 5.10 16.38 5.51
N GLY A 32 5.13 17.62 6.01
CA GLY A 32 4.57 18.79 5.32
C GLY A 32 3.24 19.26 5.93
N ALA A 33 2.36 19.81 5.09
CA ALA A 33 1.11 20.45 5.51
C ALA A 33 0.16 19.48 6.22
N ALA A 34 -0.01 19.63 7.54
CA ALA A 34 -0.77 18.68 8.37
C ALA A 34 -2.25 18.53 7.97
N ASP A 35 -2.86 19.59 7.44
CA ASP A 35 -4.23 19.62 6.93
C ASP A 35 -4.42 18.85 5.61
N LEU A 36 -3.32 18.54 4.92
CA LEU A 36 -3.30 17.71 3.70
C LEU A 36 -2.94 16.25 3.96
N GLN A 37 -2.46 15.91 5.15
CA GLN A 37 -1.98 14.55 5.41
C GLN A 37 -3.15 13.55 5.44
N PRO A 38 -3.03 12.39 4.78
CA PRO A 38 -3.97 11.30 4.98
C PRO A 38 -3.87 10.77 6.42
N VAL A 39 -4.97 10.25 6.94
CA VAL A 39 -4.97 9.52 8.23
C VAL A 39 -4.51 8.09 8.10
N ASP A 40 -4.57 7.55 6.89
CA ASP A 40 -4.12 6.21 6.58
C ASP A 40 -3.49 6.22 5.19
N ALA A 41 -2.30 5.64 5.10
CA ALA A 41 -1.52 5.55 3.87
C ALA A 41 -0.76 4.23 3.88
N ASN A 42 -1.29 3.26 3.15
CA ASN A 42 -0.77 1.89 3.17
C ASN A 42 -0.74 1.26 1.77
N ILE A 43 0.09 0.22 1.62
CA ILE A 43 0.10 -0.63 0.43
C ILE A 43 -0.73 -1.88 0.72
N ALA A 44 -1.75 -2.12 -0.10
CA ALA A 44 -2.56 -3.33 -0.11
C ALA A 44 -2.86 -3.74 -1.56
N ASP A 45 -2.85 -5.04 -1.85
CA ASP A 45 -3.24 -5.59 -3.15
C ASP A 45 -2.48 -5.00 -4.37
N GLY A 46 -1.23 -4.56 -4.17
CA GLY A 46 -0.41 -3.94 -5.23
C GLY A 46 -0.73 -2.46 -5.51
N HIS A 47 -1.55 -1.84 -4.66
CA HIS A 47 -1.98 -0.45 -4.77
C HIS A 47 -1.68 0.31 -3.49
N VAL A 48 -1.54 1.63 -3.61
CA VAL A 48 -1.50 2.51 -2.43
C VAL A 48 -2.91 3.01 -2.14
N HIS A 49 -3.35 2.79 -0.90
CA HIS A 49 -4.58 3.35 -0.37
C HIS A 49 -4.24 4.56 0.48
N LEU A 50 -4.78 5.73 0.10
CA LEU A 50 -4.73 6.94 0.91
C LEU A 50 -6.15 7.26 1.38
N ALA A 51 -6.36 7.37 2.69
CA ALA A 51 -7.65 7.77 3.25
C ALA A 51 -7.51 9.06 4.04
N PHE A 52 -8.43 10.00 3.80
CA PHE A 52 -8.46 11.30 4.45
C PHE A 52 -9.55 11.36 5.52
N ARG A 53 -9.46 12.31 6.47
CA ARG A 53 -10.50 12.47 7.49
C ARG A 53 -11.81 12.93 6.85
N PRO A 54 -12.97 12.49 7.36
CA PRO A 54 -14.24 13.15 7.04
C PRO A 54 -14.15 14.66 7.29
N GLY A 55 -14.65 15.46 6.34
CA GLY A 55 -14.62 16.92 6.42
C GLY A 55 -13.24 17.57 6.20
N GLN A 56 -12.18 16.80 5.93
CA GLN A 56 -10.87 17.37 5.58
C GLN A 56 -10.89 18.11 4.24
N PHE A 57 -11.67 17.58 3.29
CA PHE A 57 -11.90 18.19 1.98
C PHE A 57 -13.39 18.42 1.76
N ASP A 58 -13.70 19.46 1.00
CA ASP A 58 -15.05 19.72 0.53
C ASP A 58 -15.37 18.78 -0.64
N LEU A 59 -16.17 17.75 -0.37
CA LEU A 59 -16.51 16.73 -1.36
C LEU A 59 -17.41 17.23 -2.49
N SER A 60 -17.99 18.43 -2.36
CA SER A 60 -18.75 19.08 -3.41
C SER A 60 -17.89 19.86 -4.41
N HIS A 61 -16.61 20.07 -4.08
CA HIS A 61 -15.64 20.79 -4.90
C HIS A 61 -14.40 19.93 -5.17
N PRO A 62 -14.48 18.93 -6.08
CA PRO A 62 -13.39 17.99 -6.35
C PRO A 62 -12.15 18.65 -6.96
N ASP A 63 -12.29 19.86 -7.54
CA ASP A 63 -11.17 20.71 -7.96
C ASP A 63 -10.28 21.15 -6.79
N THR A 64 -10.77 21.02 -5.56
CA THR A 64 -9.98 21.25 -4.35
C THR A 64 -9.24 20.01 -3.88
N PHE A 65 -9.41 18.84 -4.48
CA PHE A 65 -8.69 17.67 -4.00
C PHE A 65 -7.18 17.74 -4.33
N PRO A 66 -6.31 17.16 -3.51
CA PRO A 66 -4.87 17.23 -3.77
C PRO A 66 -4.52 16.44 -5.03
N ALA A 67 -3.65 17.02 -5.86
CA ALA A 67 -3.00 16.30 -6.95
C ALA A 67 -2.03 15.27 -6.38
N VAL A 68 -1.85 14.15 -7.09
CA VAL A 68 -0.99 13.04 -6.65
C VAL A 68 0.15 12.90 -7.64
N LEU A 69 1.37 13.14 -7.18
CA LEU A 69 2.59 13.00 -7.96
C LEU A 69 3.50 11.93 -7.36
N SER A 70 4.41 11.42 -8.17
CA SER A 70 5.49 10.50 -7.77
C SER A 70 6.76 10.85 -8.53
N LEU A 71 7.88 10.23 -8.17
CA LEU A 71 9.11 10.37 -8.95
C LEU A 71 9.18 9.33 -10.08
N ASP A 72 9.65 9.75 -11.24
CA ASP A 72 10.12 8.86 -12.28
C ASP A 72 11.53 8.32 -11.98
N ALA A 73 12.08 7.54 -12.92
CA ALA A 73 13.40 6.93 -12.76
C ALA A 73 14.55 7.96 -12.72
N ASP A 74 14.33 9.15 -13.27
CA ASP A 74 15.30 10.25 -13.29
C ASP A 74 15.13 11.19 -12.08
N GLY A 75 14.19 10.89 -11.17
CA GLY A 75 13.89 11.68 -9.99
C GLY A 75 13.06 12.94 -10.29
N ARG A 76 12.35 12.99 -11.42
CA ARG A 76 11.42 14.07 -11.75
C ARG A 76 10.01 13.71 -11.34
N GLU A 77 9.26 14.72 -10.91
CA GLU A 77 7.85 14.54 -10.58
C GLU A 77 7.02 14.21 -11.83
N LYS A 78 6.10 13.27 -11.67
CA LYS A 78 5.11 12.88 -12.65
C LYS A 78 3.75 12.62 -11.99
N PRO A 79 2.64 12.86 -12.69
CA PRO A 79 1.33 12.44 -12.22
C PRO A 79 1.26 10.93 -11.98
N VAL A 80 0.49 10.54 -10.97
CA VAL A 80 0.11 9.15 -10.72
C VAL A 80 -1.31 8.95 -11.20
N ASP A 81 -1.59 7.84 -11.88
CA ASP A 81 -2.96 7.44 -12.18
C ASP A 81 -3.61 6.89 -10.90
N PHE A 82 -4.79 7.39 -10.54
CA PHE A 82 -5.52 6.93 -9.35
C PHE A 82 -7.04 6.96 -9.57
N TYR A 83 -7.73 6.18 -8.75
CA TYR A 83 -9.17 6.28 -8.58
C TYR A 83 -9.49 7.06 -7.30
N ALA A 84 -10.41 8.02 -7.37
CA ALA A 84 -10.91 8.76 -6.22
C ALA A 84 -12.32 8.31 -5.86
N SER A 85 -12.56 8.01 -4.59
CA SER A 85 -13.87 7.67 -4.03
C SER A 85 -14.25 8.64 -2.93
N THR A 86 -15.55 8.92 -2.83
CA THR A 86 -16.16 9.75 -1.78
C THR A 86 -17.30 9.04 -1.05
N GLU A 87 -17.51 7.74 -1.30
CA GLU A 87 -18.71 6.98 -0.89
C GLU A 87 -18.95 6.94 0.62
N LYS A 88 -17.89 7.04 1.43
CA LYS A 88 -17.96 7.01 2.91
C LYS A 88 -18.00 8.39 3.56
N GLY A 89 -18.36 9.43 2.81
CA GLY A 89 -18.34 10.81 3.31
C GLY A 89 -16.92 11.33 3.61
N ARG A 90 -15.92 10.72 2.99
CA ARG A 90 -14.51 11.12 3.04
C ARG A 90 -13.86 10.83 1.70
N LEU A 91 -12.79 11.56 1.38
CA LEU A 91 -11.96 11.29 0.22
C LEU A 91 -11.10 10.05 0.48
N GLU A 92 -11.08 9.13 -0.48
CA GLU A 92 -10.16 7.99 -0.54
C GLU A 92 -9.53 7.97 -1.93
N TYR A 93 -8.21 7.76 -2.00
CA TYR A 93 -7.48 7.53 -3.24
C TYR A 93 -6.94 6.11 -3.29
N LEU A 94 -7.10 5.48 -4.45
CA LEU A 94 -6.48 4.21 -4.81
C LEU A 94 -5.51 4.45 -5.97
N LEU A 95 -4.21 4.48 -5.69
CA LEU A 95 -3.20 4.74 -6.70
C LEU A 95 -2.89 3.49 -7.52
N SER A 96 -2.57 3.68 -8.79
CA SER A 96 -2.03 2.64 -9.66
C SER A 96 -0.55 2.41 -9.32
N GLY A 97 -0.23 1.21 -8.88
CA GLY A 97 1.13 0.83 -8.46
C GLY A 97 1.50 1.31 -7.05
N THR A 98 2.78 1.16 -6.72
CA THR A 98 3.31 1.36 -5.36
C THR A 98 4.54 2.29 -5.36
N PRO A 99 4.37 3.59 -5.69
CA PRO A 99 5.49 4.53 -5.69
C PRO A 99 6.13 4.65 -4.31
N SER A 100 7.46 4.66 -4.23
CA SER A 100 8.19 4.79 -2.96
C SER A 100 8.04 6.18 -2.34
N THR A 101 7.81 7.20 -3.16
CA THR A 101 7.56 8.58 -2.76
C THR A 101 6.32 9.10 -3.46
N ILE A 102 5.42 9.73 -2.70
CA ILE A 102 4.22 10.40 -3.21
C ILE A 102 4.23 11.85 -2.73
N PHE A 103 3.89 12.77 -3.61
CA PHE A 103 3.63 14.16 -3.29
C PHE A 103 2.14 14.42 -3.41
N LEU A 104 1.55 15.03 -2.38
CA LEU A 104 0.18 15.53 -2.40
C LEU A 104 0.24 17.05 -2.46
N GLU A 105 -0.21 17.63 -3.57
CA GLU A 105 -0.15 19.08 -3.79
C GLU A 105 -1.54 19.69 -3.85
N GLN A 106 -1.75 20.79 -3.12
CA GLN A 106 -2.99 21.59 -3.19
C GLN A 106 -2.66 23.09 -3.12
N GLY A 107 -2.54 23.72 -4.29
CA GLY A 107 -2.10 25.12 -4.39
C GLY A 107 -0.64 25.29 -3.98
N LYS A 108 -0.39 25.98 -2.86
CA LYS A 108 0.97 26.19 -2.31
C LYS A 108 1.32 25.21 -1.17
N ARG A 109 0.41 24.29 -0.85
CA ARG A 109 0.56 23.32 0.23
C ARG A 109 0.99 21.99 -0.35
N GLU A 110 1.88 21.31 0.34
CA GLU A 110 2.46 20.03 -0.06
C GLU A 110 2.57 19.09 1.14
N VAL A 111 2.34 17.80 0.89
CA VAL A 111 2.72 16.69 1.77
C VAL A 111 3.58 15.71 0.99
N ILE A 112 4.66 15.25 1.62
CA ILE A 112 5.51 14.19 1.09
C ILE A 112 5.27 12.93 1.91
N LEU A 113 4.90 11.85 1.22
CA LEU A 113 4.72 10.52 1.77
C LEU A 113 5.86 9.63 1.30
N VAL A 114 6.58 9.01 2.23
CA VAL A 114 7.69 8.09 1.93
C VAL A 114 7.39 6.70 2.46
N ALA A 115 7.40 5.70 1.57
CA ALA A 115 7.18 4.30 1.92
C ALA A 115 8.26 3.84 2.89
N GLN A 116 7.84 3.29 4.03
CA GLN A 116 8.78 2.72 4.99
C GLN A 116 9.22 1.33 4.54
N PRO A 117 10.51 0.98 4.67
CA PRO A 117 10.96 -0.38 4.48
C PRO A 117 10.38 -1.27 5.59
N ASN A 118 9.86 -2.44 5.21
CA ASN A 118 9.44 -3.46 6.16
C ASN A 118 10.69 -4.19 6.69
N CYS A 119 11.35 -3.58 7.66
CA CYS A 119 12.47 -4.20 8.35
C CYS A 119 11.88 -5.04 9.50
N ALA A 120 11.62 -6.33 9.26
CA ALA A 120 11.31 -7.27 10.33
C ALA A 120 12.59 -7.57 11.12
N ILE A 121 12.57 -7.32 12.44
CA ILE A 121 13.60 -7.83 13.36
C ILE A 121 13.05 -9.11 13.97
N GLU A 122 13.28 -10.25 13.33
CA GLU A 122 12.90 -11.54 13.91
C GLU A 122 14.01 -12.05 14.85
N GLY A 123 13.64 -12.36 16.10
CA GLY A 123 14.42 -13.23 16.97
C GLY A 123 15.69 -12.66 17.65
N VAL A 124 15.88 -11.34 17.73
CA VAL A 124 17.11 -10.78 18.34
C VAL A 124 16.89 -10.33 19.79
N LYS A 125 17.46 -11.07 20.75
CA LYS A 125 17.78 -10.53 22.08
C LYS A 125 18.98 -9.59 21.91
N ILE A 126 18.75 -8.28 21.96
CA ILE A 126 19.83 -7.30 21.83
C ILE A 126 20.57 -7.19 23.17
N GLU A 127 21.67 -7.93 23.30
CA GLU A 127 22.71 -7.71 24.31
C GLU A 127 23.91 -7.03 23.61
N GLY A 128 23.77 -5.75 23.22
CA GLY A 128 24.81 -4.98 22.53
C GLY A 128 24.27 -3.98 21.49
N SER A 129 25.14 -3.45 20.61
CA SER A 129 24.71 -2.60 19.48
C SER A 129 24.39 -3.46 18.25
N GLY A 130 23.16 -3.39 17.72
CA GLY A 130 22.73 -4.12 16.53
C GLY A 130 22.68 -3.23 15.27
N ARG A 131 22.99 -3.81 14.10
CA ARG A 131 22.81 -3.18 12.78
C ARG A 131 21.60 -3.81 12.10
N VAL A 132 20.62 -2.98 11.71
CA VAL A 132 19.44 -3.44 10.97
C VAL A 132 19.76 -3.47 9.48
N THR A 133 19.55 -4.61 8.84
CA THR A 133 19.69 -4.80 7.40
C THR A 133 18.31 -5.06 6.82
N CYS A 134 17.85 -4.19 5.93
CA CYS A 134 16.58 -4.38 5.23
C CYS A 134 16.87 -5.00 3.86
N PRO A 135 16.10 -6.02 3.42
CA PRO A 135 16.26 -6.60 2.09
C PRO A 135 15.96 -5.53 1.03
N LYS A 136 16.73 -5.57 -0.07
CA LYS A 136 16.54 -4.67 -1.22
C LYS A 136 15.24 -4.99 -1.95
#